data_AF-A0A3D2AT47-F1
#
_entry.id   AF-A0A3D2AT47-F1
#
_cell.length_a   1.000
_cell.length_b   1.000
_cell.length_c   1.000
_cell.angle_alpha   90.00
_cell.angle_beta   90.00
_cell.angle_gamma   90.00
#
_symmetry.space_group_name_H-M   'P 1'
#
loop_
_entity.id
_entity.type
_entity.pdbx_description
1 polymer ?
#
loop_
_entity_poly.entity_id
_entity_poly.type
_entity_poly.pdbx_seq_one_letter_code
_entity_poly.pdbx_strand_id
1 'polypeptide(L)'
;MNLQHKLDYLASRQTNDDSSRGFVLPTLIVLSVVLMAIGMVVLQYIASSTSVVQGSYYSNIAKSAADAGAVQALSCIKNNEMGWTNAAKLMPNRNCSGGNIAGASSVLTSSSDGSWRATFEVNELADAPEGMVVTSIGKV
;
A
#
# COMPACT_ATOMS: atom_id res chain seq x y z
N MET A 1 -34.12 -0.43 46.62
CA MET A 1 -33.64 0.96 46.44
C MET A 1 -32.92 1.04 45.11
N ASN A 2 -33.47 1.80 44.17
CA ASN A 2 -33.25 1.63 42.73
C ASN A 2 -32.06 2.47 42.24
N LEU A 3 -31.08 1.81 41.60
CA LEU A 3 -29.79 2.36 41.19
C LEU A 3 -29.88 3.45 40.11
N GLN A 4 -31.02 3.51 39.39
CA GLN A 4 -31.26 4.46 38.30
C GLN A 4 -31.31 5.92 38.81
N HIS A 5 -31.83 6.16 40.01
CA HIS A 5 -31.97 7.51 40.55
C HIS A 5 -30.62 8.17 40.89
N LYS A 6 -29.55 7.36 41.03
CA LYS A 6 -28.20 7.84 41.37
C LYS A 6 -27.41 8.29 40.14
N LEU A 7 -27.73 7.73 38.96
CA LEU A 7 -27.11 8.10 37.69
C LEU A 7 -27.61 9.47 37.19
N ASP A 8 -28.91 9.75 37.35
CA ASP A 8 -29.46 11.08 37.02
C ASP A 8 -28.90 12.19 37.92
N TYR A 9 -28.53 11.86 39.16
CA TYR A 9 -27.95 12.82 40.09
C TYR A 9 -26.50 13.20 39.74
N LEU A 10 -25.77 12.32 39.05
CA LEU A 10 -24.40 12.60 38.61
C LEU A 10 -24.37 13.36 37.28
N ALA A 11 -25.34 13.14 36.39
CA ALA A 11 -25.47 13.91 35.15
C ALA A 11 -25.88 15.38 35.42
N SER A 12 -26.65 15.63 36.48
CA SER A 12 -27.13 16.98 36.84
C SER A 12 -26.11 17.82 37.64
N ARG A 13 -25.03 17.22 38.15
CA ARG A 13 -24.03 17.91 38.99
C ARG A 13 -22.95 18.66 38.21
N GLN A 14 -23.04 18.72 36.88
CA GLN A 14 -22.02 19.37 36.04
C GLN A 14 -22.43 20.77 35.54
N THR A 15 -23.59 21.30 35.93
CA THR A 15 -24.12 22.56 35.37
C THR A 15 -24.42 23.67 36.38
N ASN A 16 -23.95 23.57 37.63
CA ASN A 16 -24.16 24.64 38.61
C ASN A 16 -22.87 25.00 39.34
N ASP A 17 -22.08 25.87 38.72
CA ASP A 17 -21.29 26.86 39.45
C ASP A 17 -21.56 28.25 38.84
N ASP A 18 -22.38 29.01 39.55
CA ASP A 18 -22.80 30.36 39.21
C ASP A 18 -21.78 31.37 39.72
N SER A 19 -20.71 31.62 38.94
CA SER A 19 -19.94 32.87 38.96
C SER A 19 -18.96 32.94 37.79
N SER A 20 -19.47 33.22 36.57
CA SER A 20 -18.78 33.91 35.45
C SER A 20 -19.56 33.80 34.12
N ARG A 21 -20.87 34.03 34.13
CA ARG A 21 -21.75 33.92 32.94
C ARG A 21 -21.63 35.06 31.91
N GLY A 22 -20.54 35.84 31.92
CA GLY A 22 -20.34 37.00 31.03
C GLY A 22 -19.55 36.74 29.74
N PHE A 23 -18.78 35.64 29.66
CA PHE A 23 -17.80 35.43 28.59
C PHE A 23 -17.87 34.06 27.90
N VAL A 24 -18.91 33.27 28.16
CA VAL A 24 -19.05 31.91 27.58
C VAL A 24 -19.35 31.96 26.08
N LEU A 25 -20.16 32.93 25.62
CA LEU A 25 -20.58 33.03 24.22
C LEU A 25 -19.39 33.33 23.28
N PRO A 26 -18.54 34.35 23.56
CA PRO A 26 -17.38 34.62 22.71
C PRO A 26 -16.35 33.48 22.74
N THR A 27 -16.19 32.83 23.89
CA THR A 27 -15.24 31.72 24.06
C THR A 27 -15.63 30.52 23.21
N LEU A 28 -16.92 30.21 23.10
CA LEU A 28 -17.43 29.15 22.21
C LEU A 28 -17.18 29.44 20.72
N ILE A 29 -17.28 30.71 20.32
CA ILE A 29 -17.01 31.14 18.94
C ILE A 29 -15.52 30.99 18.61
N VAL A 30 -14.62 31.37 19.53
CA VAL A 30 -13.17 31.20 19.32
C VAL A 30 -12.81 29.71 19.29
N LEU A 31 -13.41 28.90 20.16
CA LEU A 31 -13.17 27.45 20.21
C LEU A 31 -13.59 26.76 18.91
N SER A 32 -14.73 27.12 18.32
CA SER A 32 -15.18 26.52 17.06
C SER A 32 -14.25 26.88 15.88
N VAL A 33 -13.77 28.12 15.81
CA VAL A 33 -12.82 28.55 14.79
C VAL A 33 -11.49 27.84 14.92
N VAL A 34 -10.97 27.69 16.14
CA VAL A 34 -9.73 26.96 16.41
C VAL A 34 -9.87 25.49 16.04
N LEU A 35 -10.97 24.84 16.43
CA LEU A 35 -11.24 23.45 16.05
C LEU A 35 -11.39 23.28 14.53
N MET A 36 -12.02 24.24 13.85
CA MET A 36 -12.14 24.23 12.38
C MET A 36 -10.78 24.38 11.70
N ALA A 37 -9.92 25.27 12.20
CA ALA A 37 -8.57 25.45 11.69
C ALA A 37 -7.71 24.18 11.88
N ILE A 38 -7.76 23.57 13.06
CA ILE A 38 -7.07 22.31 13.35
C ILE A 38 -7.60 21.19 12.45
N GLY A 39 -8.91 21.12 12.23
CA GLY A 39 -9.53 20.14 11.33
C GLY A 39 -9.00 20.24 9.89
N MET A 40 -8.80 21.44 9.37
CA MET A 40 -8.19 21.64 8.04
C MET A 40 -6.75 21.11 7.96
N VAL A 41 -5.95 21.35 8.99
CA VAL A 41 -4.55 20.87 9.05
C VAL A 41 -4.51 19.34 9.07
N VAL A 42 -5.39 18.71 9.85
CA VAL A 42 -5.48 17.23 9.92
C VAL A 42 -5.91 16.64 8.57
N LEU A 43 -6.87 17.25 7.89
CA LEU A 43 -7.29 16.81 6.55
C LEU A 43 -6.17 16.94 5.52
N GLN A 44 -5.41 18.05 5.54
CA GLN A 44 -4.24 18.22 4.68
C GLN A 44 -3.17 17.16 4.96
N TYR A 45 -2.94 16.81 6.22
CA TYR A 45 -2.01 15.75 6.62
C TYR A 45 -2.46 14.37 6.11
N ILE A 46 -3.73 14.03 6.25
CA ILE A 46 -4.30 12.78 5.72
C ILE A 46 -4.21 12.75 4.18
N ALA A 47 -4.54 13.85 3.52
CA ALA A 47 -4.47 13.97 2.06
C ALA A 47 -3.04 13.93 1.52
N SER A 48 -2.04 14.45 2.25
CA SER A 48 -0.64 14.26 1.87
C SER A 48 -0.20 12.81 2.02
N SER A 49 -0.76 12.08 3.00
CA SER A 49 -0.45 10.68 3.25
C SER A 49 -1.01 9.74 2.17
N THR A 50 -2.08 10.10 1.45
CA THR A 50 -2.60 9.24 0.37
C THR A 50 -1.64 9.10 -0.80
N SER A 51 -0.83 10.13 -1.11
CA SER A 51 0.23 10.02 -2.13
C SER A 51 1.37 9.06 -1.70
N VAL A 52 1.69 9.05 -0.40
CA VAL A 52 2.69 8.16 0.20
C VAL A 52 2.18 6.71 0.27
N VAL A 53 0.89 6.53 0.55
CA VAL A 53 0.24 5.20 0.57
C VAL A 53 0.15 4.63 -0.84
N GLN A 54 -0.14 5.43 -1.86
CA GLN A 54 -0.16 4.96 -3.25
C GLN A 54 1.23 4.51 -3.72
N GLY A 55 2.28 5.29 -3.46
CA GLY A 55 3.65 4.89 -3.78
C GLY A 55 4.05 3.57 -3.10
N SER A 56 3.70 3.42 -1.83
CA SER A 56 3.96 2.18 -1.07
C SER A 56 3.14 1.00 -1.60
N TYR A 57 1.88 1.21 -1.97
CA TYR A 57 0.99 0.16 -2.50
C TYR A 57 1.51 -0.41 -3.82
N TYR A 58 1.83 0.44 -4.80
CA TYR A 58 2.38 -0.01 -6.07
C TYR A 58 3.77 -0.64 -5.91
N SER A 59 4.60 -0.13 -5.00
CA SER A 59 5.89 -0.75 -4.68
C SER A 59 5.74 -2.17 -4.12
N ASN A 60 4.74 -2.42 -3.27
CA ASN A 60 4.49 -3.77 -2.74
C ASN A 60 4.00 -4.72 -3.83
N ILE A 61 3.14 -4.26 -4.74
CA ILE A 61 2.69 -5.06 -5.88
C ILE A 61 3.86 -5.36 -6.82
N ALA A 62 4.67 -4.36 -7.16
CA ALA A 62 5.87 -4.54 -7.99
C ALA A 62 6.83 -5.53 -7.33
N LYS A 63 7.05 -5.42 -6.02
CA LYS A 63 7.88 -6.36 -5.28
C LYS A 63 7.33 -7.79 -5.32
N SER A 64 6.03 -7.97 -5.07
CA SER A 64 5.37 -9.28 -5.16
C SER A 64 5.51 -9.89 -6.56
N ALA A 65 5.36 -9.09 -7.61
CA ALA A 65 5.61 -9.53 -8.98
C ALA A 65 7.08 -9.91 -9.23
N ALA A 66 8.03 -9.14 -8.70
CA ALA A 66 9.45 -9.45 -8.78
C ALA A 66 9.78 -10.78 -8.08
N ASP A 67 9.22 -11.00 -6.90
CA ASP A 67 9.41 -12.23 -6.12
C ASP A 67 8.85 -13.44 -6.89
N ALA A 68 7.71 -13.30 -7.58
CA ALA A 68 7.18 -14.33 -8.48
C ALA A 68 8.13 -14.66 -9.65
N GLY A 69 8.74 -13.63 -10.27
CA GLY A 69 9.75 -13.82 -11.31
C GLY A 69 11.01 -14.52 -10.81
N ALA A 70 11.45 -14.20 -9.59
CA ALA A 70 12.59 -14.87 -8.96
C ALA A 70 12.31 -16.36 -8.70
N VAL A 71 11.09 -16.70 -8.26
CA VAL A 71 10.65 -18.09 -8.08
C VAL A 71 10.62 -18.84 -9.42
N GLN A 72 10.13 -18.21 -10.49
CA GLN A 72 10.13 -18.84 -11.82
C GLN A 72 11.56 -19.08 -12.31
N ALA A 73 12.44 -18.09 -12.19
CA ALA A 73 13.84 -18.24 -12.57
C ALA A 73 14.54 -19.34 -11.76
N LEU A 74 14.28 -19.41 -10.45
CA LEU A 74 14.81 -20.48 -9.59
C LEU A 74 14.33 -21.87 -10.04
N SER A 75 13.06 -21.99 -10.46
CA SER A 75 12.53 -23.23 -11.03
C SER A 75 13.29 -23.63 -12.30
N CYS A 76 13.54 -22.67 -13.20
CA CYS A 76 14.31 -22.91 -14.42
C CYS A 76 15.75 -23.37 -14.10
N ILE A 77 16.42 -22.71 -13.15
CA ILE A 77 17.79 -23.08 -12.73
C ILE A 77 17.81 -24.49 -12.14
N LYS A 78 16.83 -24.85 -11.30
CA LYS A 78 16.73 -26.19 -10.71
C LYS A 78 16.57 -27.29 -11.76
N ASN A 79 15.91 -26.98 -12.87
CA ASN A 79 15.75 -27.89 -14.01
C ASN A 79 16.93 -27.82 -15.00
N ASN A 80 17.98 -27.04 -14.70
CA ASN A 80 19.12 -26.80 -15.57
C ASN A 80 18.76 -26.14 -16.92
N GLU A 81 17.66 -25.38 -16.96
CA GLU A 81 17.15 -24.69 -18.13
C GLU A 81 17.42 -23.19 -18.02
N MET A 82 18.63 -22.76 -18.38
CA MET A 82 19.10 -21.37 -18.25
C MET A 82 19.22 -20.69 -19.62
N GLY A 83 18.15 -20.73 -20.41
CA GLY A 83 18.16 -20.29 -21.81
C GLY A 83 17.62 -18.87 -22.05
N TRP A 84 17.10 -18.19 -21.04
CA TRP A 84 16.61 -16.82 -21.19
C TRP A 84 17.77 -15.82 -21.27
N THR A 85 17.61 -14.79 -22.11
CA THR A 85 18.67 -13.80 -22.39
C THR A 85 18.12 -12.38 -22.25
N ASN A 86 18.96 -11.36 -22.32
CA ASN A 86 18.48 -9.97 -22.32
C ASN A 86 17.58 -9.63 -23.53
N ALA A 87 17.76 -10.32 -24.66
CA ALA A 87 16.89 -10.18 -25.84
C ALA A 87 15.57 -10.95 -25.69
N ALA A 88 15.57 -12.03 -24.90
CA ALA A 88 14.41 -12.87 -24.65
C ALA A 88 14.26 -13.12 -23.13
N LYS A 89 13.89 -12.05 -22.42
CA LYS A 89 13.77 -12.04 -20.96
C LYS A 89 12.72 -13.04 -20.49
N LEU A 90 12.92 -13.58 -19.30
CA LEU A 90 11.90 -14.40 -18.65
C LEU A 90 10.75 -13.49 -18.20
N MET A 91 9.53 -13.87 -18.58
CA MET A 91 8.29 -13.16 -18.30
C MET A 91 7.23 -14.21 -17.95
N PRO A 92 6.08 -13.83 -17.35
CA PRO A 92 5.03 -14.79 -16.99
C PRO A 92 4.54 -15.66 -18.17
N ASN A 93 4.58 -15.12 -19.39
CA ASN A 93 4.19 -15.82 -20.62
C ASN A 93 5.36 -16.44 -21.39
N ARG A 94 6.55 -16.53 -20.78
CA ARG A 94 7.75 -17.06 -21.40
C ARG A 94 8.23 -18.31 -20.66
N ASN A 95 8.77 -19.25 -21.42
CA ASN A 95 9.45 -20.43 -20.87
C ASN A 95 10.90 -20.10 -20.47
N CYS A 96 11.57 -21.07 -19.85
CA CYS A 96 12.96 -20.97 -19.40
C CYS A 96 13.99 -20.77 -20.53
N SER A 97 13.58 -20.84 -21.80
CA SER A 97 14.42 -20.55 -22.97
C SER A 97 14.10 -19.20 -23.63
N GLY A 98 13.25 -18.37 -23.01
CA GLY A 98 12.80 -17.10 -23.58
C GLY A 98 11.78 -17.24 -24.72
N GLY A 99 11.24 -18.44 -24.95
CA GLY A 99 10.16 -18.70 -25.92
C GLY A 99 8.79 -18.31 -25.37
N ASN A 100 7.90 -17.79 -26.22
CA ASN A 100 6.51 -17.51 -25.84
C ASN A 100 5.75 -18.80 -25.57
N ILE A 101 5.00 -18.84 -24.47
CA ILE A 101 4.05 -19.90 -24.17
C ILE A 101 2.70 -19.50 -24.77
N ALA A 102 2.19 -20.29 -25.72
CA ALA A 102 0.92 -20.00 -26.38
C ALA A 102 -0.23 -20.00 -25.36
N GLY A 103 -1.06 -18.94 -25.38
CA GLY A 103 -2.19 -18.78 -24.47
C GLY A 103 -1.84 -18.29 -23.06
N ALA A 104 -0.56 -18.09 -22.74
CA ALA A 104 -0.15 -17.54 -21.45
C ALA A 104 -0.23 -16.01 -21.42
N SER A 105 -0.74 -15.46 -20.32
CA SER A 105 -0.80 -14.01 -20.08
C SER A 105 0.57 -13.47 -19.67
N SER A 106 0.99 -12.34 -20.23
CA SER A 106 2.18 -11.61 -19.77
C SER A 106 1.95 -10.83 -18.48
N VAL A 107 0.72 -10.86 -17.96
CA VAL A 107 0.27 -10.10 -16.80
C VAL A 107 -0.13 -11.08 -15.71
N LEU A 108 0.44 -10.89 -14.51
CA LEU A 108 0.17 -11.73 -13.34
C LEU A 108 -1.16 -11.40 -12.68
N THR A 109 -1.42 -10.11 -12.49
CA THR A 109 -2.64 -9.62 -11.89
C THR A 109 -2.94 -8.22 -12.39
N SER A 110 -4.21 -7.84 -12.39
CA SER A 110 -4.69 -6.54 -12.81
C SER A 110 -5.80 -6.09 -11.88
N SER A 111 -5.97 -4.78 -11.76
CA SER A 111 -7.14 -4.22 -11.08
C SER A 111 -8.43 -4.66 -11.76
N SER A 112 -9.52 -4.74 -10.99
CA SER A 112 -10.86 -5.06 -11.50
C SER A 112 -11.37 -4.03 -12.52
N ASP A 113 -10.93 -2.78 -12.40
CA ASP A 113 -11.22 -1.67 -13.31
C ASP A 113 -10.18 -1.54 -14.45
N GLY A 114 -9.13 -2.36 -14.46
CA GLY A 114 -8.05 -2.32 -15.44
C GLY A 114 -7.08 -1.15 -15.30
N SER A 115 -7.15 -0.36 -14.22
CA SER A 115 -6.31 0.82 -14.01
C SER A 115 -4.81 0.52 -13.88
N TRP A 116 -4.43 -0.65 -13.38
CA TRP A 116 -3.04 -1.08 -13.23
C TRP A 116 -2.86 -2.57 -13.54
N ARG A 117 -1.64 -2.96 -13.94
CA ARG A 117 -1.32 -4.34 -14.34
C ARG A 117 0.07 -4.73 -13.87
N ALA A 118 0.15 -5.75 -13.01
CA ALA A 118 1.42 -6.25 -12.53
C ALA A 118 2.02 -7.31 -13.46
N THR A 119 3.31 -7.17 -13.75
CA THR A 119 4.13 -8.14 -14.50
C THR A 119 5.54 -8.18 -13.95
N PHE A 120 6.36 -9.11 -14.42
CA PHE A 120 7.80 -9.13 -14.15
C PHE A 120 8.62 -9.40 -15.40
N GLU A 121 9.87 -9.01 -15.32
CA GLU A 121 10.93 -9.37 -16.25
C GLU A 121 12.14 -9.83 -15.45
N VAL A 122 12.67 -11.01 -15.78
CA VAL A 122 13.96 -11.47 -15.26
C VAL A 122 15.00 -11.28 -16.35
N ASN A 123 16.07 -10.56 -16.02
CA ASN A 123 17.20 -10.36 -16.92
C ASN A 123 18.02 -11.64 -17.04
N GLU A 124 18.94 -11.67 -18.01
CA GLU A 124 19.87 -12.79 -18.13
C GLU A 124 20.71 -13.00 -16.88
N LEU A 125 21.18 -14.22 -16.71
CA LEU A 125 22.05 -14.58 -15.61
C LEU A 125 23.35 -13.80 -15.73
N ALA A 126 23.70 -13.09 -14.66
CA ALA A 126 24.98 -12.41 -14.56
C ALA A 126 25.92 -13.25 -13.69
N ASP A 127 27.14 -13.48 -14.18
CA ASP A 127 28.21 -14.04 -13.37
C ASP A 127 28.62 -13.03 -12.29
N ALA A 128 28.63 -13.47 -11.04
CA ALA A 128 29.12 -12.72 -9.91
C ALA A 128 30.24 -13.49 -9.19
N PRO A 129 31.11 -12.80 -8.43
CA PRO A 129 32.25 -13.43 -7.73
C PRO A 129 31.83 -14.54 -6.76
N GLU A 130 30.61 -14.48 -6.24
CA GLU A 130 30.05 -15.43 -5.27
C GLU A 130 29.02 -16.41 -5.87
N GLY A 131 28.83 -16.41 -7.20
CA GLY A 131 27.90 -17.30 -7.89
C GLY A 131 27.10 -16.61 -9.01
N MET A 132 25.98 -17.21 -9.41
CA MET A 132 25.09 -16.62 -10.41
C MET A 132 24.08 -15.69 -9.74
N VAL A 133 23.93 -14.47 -10.26
CA VAL A 133 22.93 -13.51 -9.80
C VAL A 133 21.74 -13.48 -10.75
N VAL A 134 20.55 -13.65 -10.17
CA VAL A 134 19.26 -13.52 -10.88
C VAL A 134 18.65 -12.18 -10.52
N THR A 135 18.44 -11.32 -11.52
CA THR A 135 17.76 -10.03 -11.32
C THR A 135 16.34 -10.10 -11.85
N SER A 136 15.36 -10.10 -10.95
CA SER A 136 13.93 -10.03 -11.27
C SER A 136 13.38 -8.64 -10.97
N ILE A 137 12.69 -8.03 -11.94
CA ILE A 137 12.12 -6.69 -11.85
C ILE A 137 10.61 -6.80 -12.03
N GLY A 138 9.85 -6.38 -11.03
CA GLY A 138 8.40 -6.25 -11.14
C GLY A 138 7.99 -4.86 -11.63
N LYS A 139 6.93 -4.82 -12.43
CA LYS A 139 6.33 -3.60 -13.00
C LYS A 139 4.83 -3.62 -12.74
N VAL A 140 4.22 -2.45 -12.56
CA VAL A 140 2.79 -2.27 -12.26
C VAL A 140 2.17 -1.22 -13.16
#